data_AF-A0A9X0LWZ4-F1
#
_entry.id   AF-A0A9X0LWZ4-F1
#
_cell.length_a   1.000
_cell.length_b   1.000
_cell.length_c   1.000
_cell.angle_alpha   90.00
_cell.angle_beta   90.00
_cell.angle_gamma   90.00
#
_symmetry.space_group_name_H-M   'P 1'
#
loop_
_entity.id
_entity.type
_entity.pdbx_description
1 polymer ?
#
loop_
_entity_poly.entity_id
_entity_poly.type
_entity_poly.pdbx_seq_one_letter_code
_entity_poly.pdbx_strand_id
1 'polypeptide(L)'
;MAKRRRYRKKQTNTVANWIIALVIIIWGGWFSTNQVANQNQNQDDSQQVVKNATTADTNYGGLSSTDYQKLANLDFKSGDKAYVYVNNNKSTLIKNAWKVNKVIYSNLDNLNRTSHSNTAFLEPRNVANDSLRVRQFINPTAWHSNRENGTQIYNRGHLIAYSVSAGIDQDGHYNPNNQSGDQNNPKNLFTQTAFSNQKIQTIFEGKVRNALKQGNKVIFQATPIFRGNELMARGINLQAISLNNNLDFNVYIYNVQPDYVFDYNNGRAKIDRNMVVNQ
;
A
#
# COMPACT_ATOMS: atom_id res chain seq x y z
N MET A 1 -23.60 63.27 46.40
CA MET A 1 -22.40 62.44 46.15
C MET A 1 -22.78 61.29 45.22
N ALA A 2 -22.34 61.32 43.95
CA ALA A 2 -22.46 60.21 43.01
C ALA A 2 -21.32 60.33 41.99
N LYS A 3 -20.28 59.49 42.11
CA LYS A 3 -19.13 59.50 41.19
C LYS A 3 -19.45 58.66 39.95
N ARG A 4 -19.65 59.34 38.81
CA ARG A 4 -19.68 58.75 37.46
C ARG A 4 -18.32 58.14 37.13
N ARG A 5 -18.24 56.81 36.99
CA ARG A 5 -17.08 56.10 36.40
C ARG A 5 -17.25 56.06 34.89
N ARG A 6 -16.40 56.81 34.16
CA ARG A 6 -16.22 56.69 32.71
C ARG A 6 -15.24 55.55 32.43
N TYR A 7 -15.68 54.54 31.70
CA TYR A 7 -14.87 53.40 31.25
C TYR A 7 -13.95 53.85 30.10
N ARG A 8 -12.63 53.76 30.28
CA ARG A 8 -11.63 54.01 29.22
C ARG A 8 -11.45 52.72 28.41
N LYS A 9 -11.72 52.79 27.10
CA LYS A 9 -11.48 51.73 26.12
C LYS A 9 -9.96 51.60 25.91
N LYS A 10 -9.34 50.50 26.35
CA LYS A 10 -7.96 50.16 25.99
C LYS A 10 -8.02 49.28 24.74
N GLN A 11 -7.54 49.82 23.62
CA GLN A 11 -7.15 49.04 22.44
C GLN A 11 -6.10 48.01 22.87
N THR A 12 -6.42 46.73 22.74
CA THR A 12 -5.44 45.66 22.81
C THR A 12 -5.37 45.04 21.42
N ASN A 13 -4.22 45.18 20.79
CA ASN A 13 -3.92 44.56 19.51
C ASN A 13 -3.85 43.05 19.72
N THR A 14 -4.76 42.34 19.08
CA THR A 14 -4.79 40.88 19.02
C THR A 14 -3.70 40.40 18.07
N VAL A 15 -2.58 39.90 18.61
CA VAL A 15 -1.69 39.01 17.86
C VAL A 15 -2.01 37.60 18.36
N ALA A 16 -2.85 36.90 17.59
CA ALA A 16 -3.14 35.49 17.83
C ALA A 16 -1.88 34.68 17.46
N ASN A 17 -1.19 34.19 18.49
CA ASN A 17 -0.11 33.21 18.32
C ASN A 17 -0.70 31.89 17.81
N TRP A 18 -0.53 31.61 16.53
CA TRP A 18 -0.68 30.26 16.00
C TRP A 18 0.50 29.41 16.47
N ILE A 19 0.33 28.66 17.54
CA ILE A 19 1.22 27.55 17.86
C ILE A 19 0.91 26.43 16.86
N ILE A 20 1.63 26.43 15.74
CA ILE A 20 1.72 25.25 14.87
C ILE A 20 2.55 24.23 15.66
N ALA A 21 1.87 23.29 16.31
CA ALA A 21 2.51 22.09 16.83
C ALA A 21 2.99 21.27 15.63
N LEU A 22 4.26 21.47 15.23
CA LEU A 22 5.00 20.54 14.38
C LEU A 22 5.18 19.24 15.15
N VAL A 23 4.19 18.36 15.08
CA VAL A 23 4.36 16.97 15.47
C VAL A 23 5.21 16.32 14.38
N ILE A 24 6.52 16.42 14.53
CA ILE A 24 7.48 15.57 13.83
C ILE A 24 7.24 14.17 14.40
N ILE A 25 6.37 13.40 13.74
CA ILE A 25 6.34 11.96 13.99
C ILE A 25 7.59 11.43 13.30
N ILE A 26 8.67 11.30 14.06
CA ILE A 26 9.83 10.50 13.71
C ILE A 26 9.29 9.06 13.59
N TRP A 27 8.86 8.67 12.38
CA TRP A 27 8.83 7.27 12.01
C TRP A 27 10.28 6.86 11.91
N GLY A 28 10.78 6.33 13.02
CA GLY A 28 12.15 5.84 13.16
C GLY A 28 12.53 5.04 11.93
N GLY A 29 13.55 5.54 11.23
CA GLY A 29 14.16 4.85 10.12
C GLY A 29 14.61 3.47 10.60
N TRP A 30 13.86 2.46 10.19
CA TRP A 30 14.42 1.13 10.02
C TRP A 30 15.28 1.18 8.75
N PHE A 31 16.49 1.74 8.89
CA PHE A 31 17.58 1.45 7.98
C PHE A 31 17.94 -0.02 8.17
N SER A 32 17.25 -0.90 7.44
CA SER A 32 17.77 -2.23 7.15
C SER A 32 18.90 -2.04 6.15
N THR A 33 20.13 -2.30 6.57
CA THR A 33 21.24 -2.60 5.67
C THR A 33 20.84 -3.82 4.85
N ASN A 34 20.30 -3.58 3.64
CA ASN A 34 20.01 -4.64 2.69
C ASN A 34 21.33 -5.18 2.13
N GLN A 35 21.92 -6.15 2.81
CA GLN A 35 22.70 -7.17 2.10
C GLN A 35 21.71 -7.98 1.26
N VAL A 36 21.69 -7.72 -0.04
CA VAL A 36 21.02 -8.59 -1.00
C VAL A 36 21.88 -9.85 -1.10
N ALA A 37 21.58 -10.85 -0.29
CA ALA A 37 22.01 -12.20 -0.57
C ALA A 37 21.31 -12.61 -1.87
N ASN A 38 22.10 -12.88 -2.92
CA ASN A 38 21.62 -13.58 -4.11
C ASN A 38 21.25 -15.01 -3.69
N GLN A 39 20.03 -15.18 -3.20
CA GLN A 39 19.44 -16.50 -3.08
C GLN A 39 18.86 -16.89 -4.43
N ASN A 40 19.52 -17.84 -5.10
CA ASN A 40 18.86 -18.69 -6.09
C ASN A 40 17.71 -19.41 -5.37
N GLN A 41 16.50 -18.84 -5.42
CA GLN A 41 15.31 -19.49 -4.89
C GLN A 41 14.92 -20.60 -5.85
N ASN A 42 15.31 -21.83 -5.53
CA ASN A 42 14.51 -22.99 -5.92
C ASN A 42 13.12 -22.74 -5.31
N GLN A 43 12.15 -22.41 -6.16
CA GLN A 43 10.78 -22.20 -5.73
C GLN A 43 10.23 -23.52 -5.20
N ASP A 44 10.02 -23.58 -3.90
CA ASP A 44 9.26 -24.66 -3.29
C ASP A 44 7.82 -24.59 -3.83
N ASP A 45 7.43 -25.60 -4.61
CA ASP A 45 6.12 -25.72 -5.26
C ASP A 45 4.98 -25.74 -4.21
N SER A 46 5.31 -25.95 -2.93
CA SER A 46 4.42 -25.88 -1.78
C SER A 46 3.79 -24.48 -1.54
N GLN A 47 4.29 -23.42 -2.17
CA GLN A 47 3.82 -22.04 -1.96
C GLN A 47 3.08 -21.42 -3.16
N GLN A 48 2.70 -22.22 -4.16
CA GLN A 48 1.94 -21.76 -5.34
C GLN A 48 0.43 -21.98 -5.15
N VAL A 49 -0.35 -20.89 -5.14
CA VAL A 49 -1.83 -20.99 -4.98
C VAL A 49 -2.58 -20.94 -6.32
N VAL A 50 -1.97 -20.38 -7.36
CA VAL A 50 -2.53 -20.33 -8.72
C VAL A 50 -1.38 -20.63 -9.69
N LYS A 51 -1.31 -21.85 -10.24
CA LYS A 51 -0.15 -22.27 -11.06
C LYS A 51 -0.17 -21.71 -12.50
N ASN A 52 -1.35 -21.57 -13.08
CA ASN A 52 -1.56 -21.04 -14.44
C ASN A 52 -2.52 -19.86 -14.36
N ALA A 53 -2.00 -18.66 -14.07
CA ALA A 53 -2.84 -17.48 -14.06
C ALA A 53 -3.18 -17.08 -15.49
N THR A 54 -4.42 -16.64 -15.69
CA THR A 54 -4.87 -16.08 -16.95
C THR A 54 -4.57 -14.59 -16.94
N THR A 55 -4.02 -14.08 -18.04
CA THR A 55 -3.85 -12.64 -18.24
C THR A 55 -5.21 -11.97 -18.36
N ALA A 56 -5.44 -10.91 -17.59
CA ALA A 56 -6.65 -10.09 -17.71
C ALA A 56 -6.78 -9.47 -19.11
N ASP A 57 -8.02 -9.34 -19.60
CA ASP A 57 -8.34 -8.69 -20.87
C ASP A 57 -8.27 -7.16 -20.73
N THR A 58 -7.04 -6.65 -20.57
CA THR A 58 -6.73 -5.23 -20.54
C THR A 58 -5.47 -4.97 -21.35
N ASN A 59 -5.28 -3.72 -21.77
CA ASN A 59 -4.11 -3.31 -22.54
C ASN A 59 -2.76 -3.53 -21.82
N TYR A 60 -2.76 -3.76 -20.51
CA TYR A 60 -1.58 -3.94 -19.68
C TYR A 60 -1.55 -5.30 -18.94
N GLY A 61 -2.52 -6.18 -19.20
CA GLY A 61 -2.65 -7.48 -18.56
C GLY A 61 -2.97 -7.38 -17.06
N GLY A 62 -2.44 -8.32 -16.28
CA GLY A 62 -2.67 -8.38 -14.83
C GLY A 62 -3.64 -9.48 -14.40
N LEU A 63 -4.10 -9.40 -13.15
CA LEU A 63 -4.91 -10.42 -12.50
C LEU A 63 -6.29 -10.57 -13.17
N SER A 64 -6.59 -11.74 -13.75
CA SER A 64 -7.92 -12.02 -14.31
C SER A 64 -9.01 -12.06 -13.23
N SER A 65 -10.27 -11.85 -13.62
CA SER A 65 -11.42 -12.00 -12.71
C SER A 65 -11.52 -13.41 -12.12
N THR A 66 -11.15 -14.44 -12.88
CA THR A 66 -11.16 -15.83 -12.40
C THR A 66 -10.11 -16.04 -11.31
N ASP A 67 -8.88 -15.54 -11.51
CA ASP A 67 -7.83 -15.67 -10.51
C ASP A 67 -8.06 -14.78 -9.29
N TYR A 68 -8.67 -13.59 -9.48
CA TYR A 68 -9.17 -12.79 -8.37
C TYR A 68 -10.10 -13.62 -7.47
N GLN A 69 -11.07 -14.34 -8.05
CA GLN A 69 -12.00 -15.17 -7.26
C GLN A 69 -11.27 -16.32 -6.55
N LYS A 70 -10.27 -16.95 -7.19
CA LYS A 70 -9.44 -17.97 -6.54
C LYS A 70 -8.74 -17.40 -5.30
N LEU A 71 -8.11 -16.23 -5.44
CA LEU A 71 -7.43 -15.56 -4.31
C LEU A 71 -8.42 -15.12 -3.23
N ALA A 72 -9.60 -14.63 -3.60
CA ALA A 72 -10.63 -14.22 -2.65
C ALA A 72 -11.15 -15.38 -1.80
N ASN A 73 -11.14 -16.60 -2.34
CA ASN A 73 -11.56 -17.81 -1.64
C ASN A 73 -10.47 -18.45 -0.76
N LEU A 74 -9.26 -17.88 -0.72
CA LEU A 74 -8.20 -18.35 0.17
C LEU A 74 -8.46 -17.89 1.61
N ASP A 75 -8.22 -18.78 2.55
CA ASP A 75 -8.13 -18.46 3.98
C ASP A 75 -6.69 -18.69 4.45
N PHE A 76 -6.18 -17.75 5.24
CA PHE A 76 -4.87 -17.90 5.88
C PHE A 76 -4.95 -18.95 7.00
N LYS A 77 -3.94 -19.83 7.09
CA LYS A 77 -3.81 -20.78 8.19
C LYS A 77 -2.69 -20.31 9.12
N SER A 78 -2.98 -20.24 10.42
CA SER A 78 -1.98 -19.89 11.43
C SER A 78 -0.75 -20.80 11.31
N GLY A 79 0.44 -20.22 11.29
CA GLY A 79 1.71 -20.91 11.05
C GLY A 79 2.16 -20.90 9.58
N ASP A 80 1.32 -20.49 8.62
CA ASP A 80 1.75 -20.35 7.23
C ASP A 80 2.54 -19.05 6.99
N LYS A 81 3.18 -18.96 5.82
CA LYS A 81 3.83 -17.72 5.37
C LYS A 81 2.79 -16.67 4.99
N ALA A 82 3.13 -15.42 5.26
CA ALA A 82 2.27 -14.26 5.00
C ALA A 82 2.06 -13.92 3.53
N TYR A 83 2.78 -14.58 2.63
CA TYR A 83 2.59 -14.46 1.19
C TYR A 83 2.79 -15.79 0.49
N VAL A 84 2.21 -15.89 -0.69
CA VAL A 84 2.29 -17.04 -1.60
C VAL A 84 2.61 -16.54 -3.00
N TYR A 85 3.22 -17.41 -3.80
CA TYR A 85 3.47 -17.14 -5.20
C TYR A 85 2.23 -17.42 -6.04
N VAL A 86 2.08 -16.62 -7.09
CA VAL A 86 1.03 -16.72 -8.09
C VAL A 86 1.71 -16.86 -9.43
N ASN A 87 1.19 -17.71 -10.30
CA ASN A 87 1.68 -17.94 -11.65
C ASN A 87 3.18 -18.25 -11.69
N ASN A 88 3.67 -19.12 -10.80
CA ASN A 88 5.10 -19.45 -10.69
C ASN A 88 5.97 -18.22 -10.40
N ASN A 89 5.41 -17.24 -9.66
CA ASN A 89 6.01 -15.92 -9.43
C ASN A 89 6.34 -15.17 -10.73
N LYS A 90 5.51 -15.33 -11.77
CA LYS A 90 5.63 -14.61 -13.03
C LYS A 90 4.44 -13.71 -13.21
N SER A 91 4.71 -12.44 -13.48
CA SER A 91 3.66 -11.47 -13.78
C SER A 91 2.91 -11.88 -15.04
N THR A 92 1.64 -11.48 -15.08
CA THR A 92 0.78 -11.56 -16.28
C THR A 92 0.70 -10.19 -16.97
N LEU A 93 1.64 -9.29 -16.64
CA LEU A 93 1.67 -7.92 -17.14
C LEU A 93 2.26 -7.88 -18.54
N ILE A 94 1.64 -7.07 -19.40
CA ILE A 94 2.09 -6.88 -20.78
C ILE A 94 3.18 -5.82 -20.80
N LYS A 95 4.44 -6.24 -20.85
CA LYS A 95 5.62 -5.35 -20.86
C LYS A 95 5.55 -4.23 -21.92
N ASN A 96 5.03 -4.55 -23.11
CA ASN A 96 4.93 -3.58 -24.22
C ASN A 96 3.83 -2.52 -24.02
N ALA A 97 2.99 -2.65 -22.99
CA ALA A 97 1.98 -1.66 -22.62
C ALA A 97 2.58 -0.38 -22.04
N TRP A 98 3.83 -0.43 -21.61
CA TRP A 98 4.53 0.73 -21.09
C TRP A 98 4.83 1.75 -22.20
N LYS A 99 4.28 2.97 -22.05
CA LYS A 99 4.41 4.08 -23.02
C LYS A 99 4.82 5.39 -22.37
N VAL A 100 4.14 5.76 -21.29
CA VAL A 100 4.31 7.05 -20.60
C VAL A 100 4.21 6.85 -19.10
N ASN A 101 5.01 7.60 -18.37
CA ASN A 101 5.02 7.62 -16.91
C ASN A 101 3.71 8.18 -16.35
N LYS A 102 3.00 7.31 -15.61
CA LYS A 102 1.71 7.60 -14.98
C LYS A 102 1.38 6.53 -13.95
N VAL A 103 0.29 6.72 -13.22
CA VAL A 103 -0.42 5.64 -12.53
C VAL A 103 -1.85 5.64 -13.05
N ILE A 104 -2.38 4.47 -13.35
CA ILE A 104 -3.81 4.30 -13.62
C ILE A 104 -4.45 3.94 -12.28
N TYR A 105 -5.12 4.91 -11.67
CA TYR A 105 -5.93 4.70 -10.48
C TYR A 105 -7.33 4.22 -10.87
N SER A 106 -7.74 3.08 -10.36
CA SER A 106 -9.11 2.60 -10.53
C SER A 106 -10.08 3.38 -9.65
N ASN A 107 -11.32 3.53 -10.12
CA ASN A 107 -12.37 4.08 -9.28
C ASN A 107 -12.69 3.13 -8.12
N LEU A 108 -13.16 3.71 -7.02
CA LEU A 108 -13.75 2.94 -5.94
C LEU A 108 -14.98 2.19 -6.46
N ASP A 109 -15.23 0.99 -5.94
CA ASP A 109 -16.46 0.27 -6.25
C ASP A 109 -17.69 0.84 -5.52
N ASN A 110 -18.84 0.22 -5.72
CA ASN A 110 -20.11 0.66 -5.12
C ASN A 110 -20.16 0.57 -3.58
N LEU A 111 -19.17 -0.07 -2.94
CA LEU A 111 -18.99 -0.11 -1.49
C LEU A 111 -17.88 0.86 -1.02
N ASN A 112 -17.41 1.74 -1.91
CA ASN A 112 -16.29 2.67 -1.72
C ASN A 112 -14.93 1.98 -1.49
N ARG A 113 -14.75 0.75 -1.99
CA ARG A 113 -13.51 -0.03 -1.82
C ARG A 113 -12.56 0.16 -3.01
N THR A 114 -11.27 0.05 -2.75
CA THR A 114 -10.21 -0.09 -3.76
C THR A 114 -10.09 -1.55 -4.24
N SER A 115 -11.19 -2.10 -4.78
CA SER A 115 -11.29 -3.53 -5.17
C SER A 115 -10.82 -3.85 -6.60
N HIS A 116 -10.34 -2.84 -7.34
CA HIS A 116 -9.78 -2.98 -8.67
C HIS A 116 -8.29 -2.61 -8.67
N SER A 117 -7.56 -3.10 -9.67
CA SER A 117 -6.11 -2.90 -9.77
C SER A 117 -5.73 -1.43 -9.99
N ASN A 118 -4.70 -0.96 -9.29
CA ASN A 118 -3.95 0.21 -9.71
C ASN A 118 -2.73 -0.26 -10.50
N THR A 119 -2.48 0.36 -11.65
CA THR A 119 -1.32 0.01 -12.50
C THR A 119 -0.39 1.20 -12.62
N ALA A 120 0.76 1.08 -12.00
CA ALA A 120 1.85 2.02 -12.04
C ALA A 120 2.87 1.67 -13.10
N PHE A 121 3.46 2.73 -13.61
CA PHE A 121 4.05 2.80 -14.91
C PHE A 121 5.22 3.74 -14.65
N LEU A 122 6.35 3.17 -14.21
CA LEU A 122 7.34 3.84 -13.37
C LEU A 122 8.73 3.96 -14.02
N GLU A 123 9.45 5.01 -13.65
CA GLU A 123 10.80 5.37 -14.06
C GLU A 123 11.67 5.73 -12.85
N PRO A 124 13.02 5.82 -13.00
CA PRO A 124 13.91 6.15 -11.89
C PRO A 124 13.51 7.41 -11.11
N ARG A 125 12.96 8.41 -11.80
CA ARG A 125 12.50 9.68 -11.21
C ARG A 125 11.31 9.57 -10.25
N ASN A 126 10.62 8.42 -10.19
CA ASN A 126 9.51 8.23 -9.25
C ASN A 126 9.97 7.72 -7.87
N VAL A 127 11.27 7.49 -7.65
CA VAL A 127 11.78 7.14 -6.32
C VAL A 127 11.66 8.36 -5.40
N ALA A 128 10.78 8.27 -4.39
CA ALA A 128 10.48 9.39 -3.51
C ALA A 128 11.47 9.54 -2.35
N ASN A 129 11.64 10.77 -1.87
CA ASN A 129 12.34 11.06 -0.63
C ASN A 129 11.38 10.89 0.56
N ASP A 130 11.71 10.03 1.52
CA ASP A 130 10.88 9.79 2.71
C ASP A 130 10.73 11.02 3.60
N SER A 131 11.60 12.03 3.50
CA SER A 131 11.47 13.28 4.27
C SER A 131 10.28 14.16 3.84
N LEU A 132 9.71 13.91 2.64
CA LEU A 132 8.53 14.63 2.14
C LEU A 132 7.21 13.98 2.58
N ARG A 133 7.27 12.94 3.43
CA ARG A 133 6.07 12.31 3.99
C ARG A 133 5.40 13.23 5.00
N VAL A 134 4.08 13.27 4.94
CA VAL A 134 3.20 14.00 5.84
C VAL A 134 2.21 13.06 6.49
N ARG A 135 1.50 13.55 7.51
CA ARG A 135 0.45 12.79 8.17
C ARG A 135 -0.66 12.43 7.19
N GLN A 136 -1.01 11.15 7.15
CA GLN A 136 -2.15 10.67 6.36
C GLN A 136 -3.47 10.85 7.11
N PHE A 137 -4.55 11.11 6.37
CA PHE A 137 -5.87 11.42 6.93
C PHE A 137 -7.04 10.69 6.26
N ILE A 138 -6.84 10.06 5.10
CA ILE A 138 -7.90 9.25 4.46
C ILE A 138 -8.14 7.99 5.27
N ASN A 139 -9.39 7.69 5.58
CA ASN A 139 -9.77 6.43 6.20
C ASN A 139 -10.46 5.57 5.12
N PRO A 140 -9.83 4.47 4.67
CA PRO A 140 -10.47 3.51 3.78
C PRO A 140 -11.67 2.83 4.44
N THR A 141 -12.38 2.01 3.68
CA THR A 141 -13.43 1.15 4.21
C THR A 141 -12.90 0.28 5.36
N ALA A 142 -13.77 0.00 6.33
CA ALA A 142 -13.44 -0.81 7.51
C ALA A 142 -12.30 -0.28 8.39
N TRP A 143 -11.99 1.01 8.31
CA TRP A 143 -10.96 1.65 9.13
C TRP A 143 -11.39 1.78 10.60
N HIS A 144 -10.51 1.42 11.52
CA HIS A 144 -10.66 1.58 12.97
C HIS A 144 -9.47 2.36 13.55
N SER A 145 -9.45 2.57 14.87
CA SER A 145 -8.23 3.01 15.56
C SER A 145 -7.06 2.15 15.12
N ASN A 146 -5.96 2.77 14.67
CA ASN A 146 -4.81 2.03 14.16
C ASN A 146 -4.04 1.30 15.25
N ARG A 147 -4.35 1.56 16.53
CA ARG A 147 -3.74 0.90 17.67
C ARG A 147 -4.80 0.20 18.52
N GLU A 148 -4.44 -0.98 19.00
CA GLU A 148 -5.18 -1.80 19.96
C GLU A 148 -4.23 -2.19 21.09
N ASN A 149 -4.57 -1.88 22.34
CA ASN A 149 -3.71 -2.11 23.51
C ASN A 149 -2.26 -1.61 23.35
N GLY A 150 -2.10 -0.43 22.73
CA GLY A 150 -0.79 0.17 22.51
C GLY A 150 0.00 -0.40 21.33
N THR A 151 -0.45 -1.47 20.67
CA THR A 151 0.19 -2.03 19.46
C THR A 151 -0.45 -1.45 18.22
N GLN A 152 0.34 -1.01 17.24
CA GLN A 152 -0.20 -0.62 15.93
C GLN A 152 -0.57 -1.88 15.14
N ILE A 153 -1.83 -2.01 14.76
CA ILE A 153 -2.37 -3.18 14.05
C ILE A 153 -2.95 -2.85 12.68
N TYR A 154 -3.24 -1.58 12.40
CA TYR A 154 -3.64 -1.13 11.06
C TYR A 154 -2.70 -0.07 10.48
N ASN A 155 -2.66 -0.03 9.16
CA ASN A 155 -2.05 0.98 8.32
C ASN A 155 -2.96 1.33 7.14
N ARG A 156 -2.82 2.56 6.67
CA ARG A 156 -3.40 2.98 5.39
C ARG A 156 -2.50 2.40 4.30
N GLY A 157 -2.81 1.18 3.88
CA GLY A 157 -2.01 0.44 2.92
C GLY A 157 -2.11 1.09 1.56
N HIS A 158 -1.00 1.55 1.01
CA HIS A 158 -0.95 2.02 -0.37
C HIS A 158 -0.98 0.85 -1.34
N LEU A 159 -1.73 0.97 -2.43
CA LEU A 159 -1.62 0.03 -3.56
C LEU A 159 -0.32 0.32 -4.31
N ILE A 160 -0.13 1.57 -4.75
CA ILE A 160 1.13 2.07 -5.29
C ILE A 160 1.85 2.85 -4.21
N ALA A 161 2.98 2.32 -3.75
CA ALA A 161 3.72 2.87 -2.62
C ALA A 161 4.16 4.32 -2.85
N TYR A 162 4.08 5.14 -1.80
CA TYR A 162 4.70 6.46 -1.76
C TYR A 162 6.13 6.46 -2.33
N SER A 163 6.95 5.49 -1.90
CA SER A 163 8.38 5.44 -2.21
C SER A 163 8.73 5.27 -3.69
N VAL A 164 7.74 4.93 -4.54
CA VAL A 164 7.91 4.72 -5.98
C VAL A 164 6.92 5.53 -6.81
N SER A 165 6.24 6.52 -6.22
CA SER A 165 5.22 7.35 -6.88
C SER A 165 5.55 8.84 -6.89
N ALA A 166 6.82 9.23 -6.67
CA ALA A 166 7.20 10.64 -6.73
C ALA A 166 6.80 11.27 -8.06
N GLY A 167 6.21 12.47 -7.99
CA GLY A 167 5.73 13.18 -9.18
C GLY A 167 4.45 12.66 -9.77
N ILE A 168 3.82 11.62 -9.20
CA ILE A 168 2.48 11.21 -9.63
C ILE A 168 1.45 12.02 -8.83
N ASP A 169 0.60 12.76 -9.51
CA ASP A 169 -0.51 13.49 -8.89
C ASP A 169 -1.72 12.58 -8.59
N GLN A 170 -2.78 13.16 -8.05
CA GLN A 170 -3.99 12.44 -7.63
C GLN A 170 -4.79 11.85 -8.82
N ASP A 171 -4.62 12.41 -10.02
CA ASP A 171 -5.24 11.93 -11.26
C ASP A 171 -4.36 10.87 -11.96
N GLY A 172 -3.14 10.66 -11.44
CA GLY A 172 -2.20 9.67 -11.93
C GLY A 172 -1.26 10.19 -13.00
N HIS A 173 -1.24 11.49 -13.27
CA HIS A 173 -0.33 12.09 -14.22
C HIS A 173 1.02 12.40 -13.58
N TYR A 174 2.09 12.34 -14.37
CA TYR A 174 3.39 12.79 -13.91
C TYR A 174 3.51 14.31 -14.00
N ASN A 175 3.79 14.94 -12.86
CA ASN A 175 4.10 16.34 -12.71
C ASN A 175 5.50 16.49 -12.06
N PRO A 176 6.53 16.95 -12.80
CA PRO A 176 7.89 17.09 -12.27
C PRO A 176 8.02 18.12 -11.14
N ASN A 177 7.04 19.01 -10.96
CA ASN A 177 7.03 19.99 -9.87
C ASN A 177 6.54 19.38 -8.55
N ASN A 178 5.94 18.19 -8.58
CA ASN A 178 5.61 17.44 -7.38
C ASN A 178 6.74 16.43 -7.13
N GLN A 179 7.48 16.58 -6.03
CA GLN A 179 8.54 15.62 -5.68
C GLN A 179 8.08 14.61 -4.62
N SER A 180 6.86 14.77 -4.11
CA SER A 180 6.26 13.85 -3.14
C SER A 180 5.66 12.65 -3.86
N GLY A 181 5.70 11.48 -3.21
CA GLY A 181 4.89 10.34 -3.62
C GLY A 181 3.43 10.52 -3.26
N ASP A 182 2.57 9.63 -3.76
CA ASP A 182 1.17 9.62 -3.39
C ASP A 182 0.99 9.28 -1.89
N GLN A 183 0.17 10.05 -1.18
CA GLN A 183 0.03 9.90 0.29
C GLN A 183 -1.42 9.73 0.75
N ASN A 184 -2.35 10.45 0.13
CA ASN A 184 -3.73 10.58 0.58
C ASN A 184 -4.74 10.45 -0.56
N ASN A 185 -4.42 9.69 -1.62
CA ASN A 185 -5.40 9.39 -2.65
C ASN A 185 -6.39 8.32 -2.17
N PRO A 186 -7.70 8.61 -2.06
CA PRO A 186 -8.67 7.61 -1.64
C PRO A 186 -8.72 6.40 -2.59
N LYS A 187 -8.37 6.55 -3.86
CA LYS A 187 -8.29 5.47 -4.85
C LYS A 187 -7.04 4.60 -4.73
N ASN A 188 -6.13 4.94 -3.82
CA ASN A 188 -4.84 4.26 -3.65
C ASN A 188 -4.64 3.70 -2.25
N LEU A 189 -5.67 3.70 -1.40
CA LEU A 189 -5.59 3.27 -0.01
C LEU A 189 -6.61 2.18 0.33
N PHE A 190 -6.20 1.21 1.13
CA PHE A 190 -7.07 0.21 1.76
C PHE A 190 -6.68 -0.01 3.23
N THR A 191 -7.60 -0.56 4.02
CA THR A 191 -7.30 -0.95 5.41
C THR A 191 -6.42 -2.20 5.39
N GLN A 192 -5.16 -2.03 5.76
CA GLN A 192 -4.16 -3.09 5.75
C GLN A 192 -3.60 -3.28 7.17
N THR A 193 -3.25 -4.51 7.55
CA THR A 193 -2.60 -4.75 8.83
C THR A 193 -1.20 -4.11 8.85
N ALA A 194 -0.73 -3.75 10.05
CA ALA A 194 0.60 -3.18 10.21
C ALA A 194 1.69 -4.16 9.76
N PHE A 195 1.55 -5.46 10.09
CA PHE A 195 2.49 -6.49 9.69
C PHE A 195 2.55 -6.68 8.17
N SER A 196 1.40 -6.93 7.51
CA SER A 196 1.40 -7.15 6.06
C SER A 196 1.90 -5.90 5.30
N ASN A 197 1.59 -4.70 5.77
CA ASN A 197 2.05 -3.45 5.17
C ASN A 197 3.56 -3.21 5.37
N GLN A 198 4.03 -3.18 6.61
CA GLN A 198 5.38 -2.72 6.96
C GLN A 198 6.45 -3.80 6.80
N LYS A 199 6.07 -5.08 6.92
CA LYS A 199 7.02 -6.20 6.83
C LYS A 199 6.96 -6.89 5.49
N ILE A 200 5.77 -7.27 5.03
CA ILE A 200 5.65 -8.19 3.88
C ILE A 200 5.61 -7.43 2.55
N GLN A 201 4.69 -6.49 2.39
CA GLN A 201 4.56 -5.70 1.16
C GLN A 201 5.82 -4.87 0.87
N THR A 202 6.48 -4.36 1.92
CA THR A 202 7.75 -3.62 1.80
C THR A 202 8.88 -4.44 1.13
N ILE A 203 8.87 -5.78 1.23
CA ILE A 203 9.84 -6.65 0.53
C ILE A 203 9.71 -6.47 -0.98
N PHE A 204 8.49 -6.55 -1.50
CA PHE A 204 8.21 -6.49 -2.94
C PHE A 204 8.31 -5.07 -3.49
N GLU A 205 7.82 -4.08 -2.74
CA GLU A 205 8.06 -2.67 -3.06
C GLU A 205 9.55 -2.32 -3.06
N GLY A 206 10.34 -2.94 -2.19
CA GLY A 206 11.80 -2.83 -2.19
C GLY A 206 12.43 -3.35 -3.48
N LYS A 207 11.95 -4.47 -4.03
CA LYS A 207 12.42 -4.99 -5.33
C LYS A 207 12.12 -4.01 -6.47
N VAL A 208 10.91 -3.45 -6.52
CA VAL A 208 10.52 -2.42 -7.50
C VAL A 208 11.42 -1.18 -7.34
N ARG A 209 11.54 -0.66 -6.12
CA ARG A 209 12.36 0.53 -5.81
C ARG A 209 13.83 0.35 -6.20
N ASN A 210 14.40 -0.83 -5.95
CA ASN A 210 15.77 -1.14 -6.33
C ASN A 210 15.93 -1.20 -7.85
N ALA A 211 14.98 -1.79 -8.58
CA ALA A 211 15.01 -1.79 -10.04
C ALA A 211 14.96 -0.35 -10.60
N LEU A 212 14.12 0.53 -10.05
CA LEU A 212 14.08 1.95 -10.43
C LEU A 212 15.41 2.67 -10.14
N LYS A 213 16.02 2.43 -8.97
CA LYS A 213 17.35 2.99 -8.62
C LYS A 213 18.46 2.52 -9.55
N GLN A 214 18.33 1.34 -10.14
CA GLN A 214 19.26 0.79 -11.14
C GLN A 214 19.01 1.35 -12.56
N GLY A 215 18.13 2.32 -12.73
CA GLY A 215 17.85 2.94 -14.03
C GLY A 215 16.74 2.25 -14.83
N ASN A 216 16.06 1.24 -14.27
CA ASN A 216 15.05 0.49 -15.00
C ASN A 216 13.69 1.19 -14.99
N LYS A 217 12.89 0.88 -16.01
CA LYS A 217 11.46 1.20 -16.03
C LYS A 217 10.67 -0.06 -15.64
N VAL A 218 9.64 0.12 -14.84
CA VAL A 218 8.88 -0.98 -14.22
C VAL A 218 7.38 -0.75 -14.41
N ILE A 219 6.66 -1.78 -14.86
CA ILE A 219 5.21 -1.85 -14.69
C ILE A 219 4.97 -2.54 -13.35
N PHE A 220 4.24 -1.89 -12.45
CA PHE A 220 3.90 -2.41 -11.13
C PHE A 220 2.39 -2.34 -10.94
N GLN A 221 1.74 -3.46 -10.65
CA GLN A 221 0.29 -3.52 -10.45
C GLN A 221 -0.01 -4.07 -9.05
N ALA A 222 -0.99 -3.46 -8.40
CA ALA A 222 -1.44 -3.82 -7.08
C ALA A 222 -2.97 -3.94 -7.05
N THR A 223 -3.48 -5.07 -6.57
CA THR A 223 -4.91 -5.42 -6.57
C THR A 223 -5.33 -5.95 -5.20
N PRO A 224 -5.98 -5.13 -4.35
CA PRO A 224 -6.57 -5.62 -3.11
C PRO A 224 -7.67 -6.63 -3.40
N ILE A 225 -7.70 -7.71 -2.64
CA ILE A 225 -8.61 -8.83 -2.85
C ILE A 225 -9.66 -8.85 -1.74
N PHE A 226 -10.92 -8.61 -2.09
CA PHE A 226 -12.09 -8.69 -1.22
C PHE A 226 -12.94 -9.91 -1.55
N ARG A 227 -13.53 -10.56 -0.54
CA ARG A 227 -14.52 -11.64 -0.73
C ARG A 227 -15.93 -11.07 -0.61
N GLY A 228 -16.73 -11.21 -1.66
CA GLY A 228 -18.12 -10.72 -1.68
C GLY A 228 -18.23 -9.25 -1.27
N ASN A 229 -19.03 -8.99 -0.23
CA ASN A 229 -19.32 -7.65 0.29
C ASN A 229 -18.42 -7.22 1.46
N GLU A 230 -17.32 -7.91 1.72
CA GLU A 230 -16.38 -7.54 2.78
C GLU A 230 -15.83 -6.13 2.59
N LEU A 231 -15.68 -5.38 3.68
CA LEU A 231 -15.20 -4.01 3.66
C LEU A 231 -13.69 -3.89 3.93
N MET A 232 -13.05 -4.95 4.42
CA MET A 232 -11.60 -5.06 4.54
C MET A 232 -11.10 -6.15 3.59
N ALA A 233 -10.01 -5.88 2.87
CA ALA A 233 -9.44 -6.85 1.94
C ALA A 233 -8.83 -8.04 2.70
N ARG A 234 -8.98 -9.26 2.15
CA ARG A 234 -8.33 -10.49 2.61
C ARG A 234 -6.82 -10.49 2.36
N GLY A 235 -6.38 -9.72 1.38
CA GLY A 235 -4.98 -9.61 0.97
C GLY A 235 -4.81 -8.66 -0.19
N ILE A 236 -3.62 -8.66 -0.77
CA ILE A 236 -3.28 -7.87 -1.96
C ILE A 236 -2.43 -8.71 -2.92
N ASN A 237 -2.82 -8.74 -4.19
CA ASN A 237 -1.98 -9.27 -5.25
C ASN A 237 -1.04 -8.17 -5.76
N LEU A 238 0.25 -8.47 -5.83
CA LEU A 238 1.27 -7.58 -6.37
C LEU A 238 1.97 -8.26 -7.54
N GLN A 239 2.09 -7.54 -8.65
CA GLN A 239 2.83 -7.98 -9.83
C GLN A 239 3.77 -6.88 -10.29
N ALA A 240 4.97 -7.23 -10.73
CA ALA A 240 5.82 -6.27 -11.43
C ALA A 240 6.67 -6.92 -12.50
N ILE A 241 6.94 -6.17 -13.56
CA ILE A 241 7.88 -6.53 -14.63
C ILE A 241 8.74 -5.32 -15.02
N SER A 242 10.05 -5.50 -15.12
CA SER A 242 10.96 -4.48 -15.64
C SER A 242 11.22 -4.63 -17.13
N LEU A 243 11.50 -3.52 -17.82
CA LEU A 243 11.74 -3.57 -19.26
C LEU A 243 13.02 -4.29 -19.68
N ASN A 244 13.97 -4.49 -18.78
CA ASN A 244 15.20 -5.26 -19.03
C ASN A 244 15.09 -6.72 -18.57
N ASN A 245 13.93 -7.17 -18.08
CA ASN A 245 13.68 -8.52 -17.57
C ASN A 245 14.43 -8.91 -16.27
N ASN A 246 15.06 -7.96 -15.58
CA ASN A 246 15.74 -8.23 -14.29
C ASN A 246 14.78 -8.34 -13.10
N LEU A 247 13.54 -7.88 -13.25
CA LEU A 247 12.48 -8.00 -12.26
C LEU A 247 11.24 -8.60 -12.91
N ASP A 248 10.76 -9.69 -12.35
CA ASP A 248 9.48 -10.30 -12.68
C ASP A 248 8.96 -11.05 -11.45
N PHE A 249 7.80 -10.66 -10.93
CA PHE A 249 7.17 -11.34 -9.80
C PHE A 249 5.65 -11.26 -9.86
N ASN A 250 5.00 -12.21 -9.20
CA ASN A 250 3.57 -12.23 -8.96
C ASN A 250 3.29 -12.96 -7.65
N VAL A 251 2.77 -12.20 -6.67
CA VAL A 251 2.55 -12.69 -5.31
C VAL A 251 1.21 -12.26 -4.78
N TYR A 252 0.66 -13.05 -3.87
CA TYR A 252 -0.47 -12.67 -3.05
C TYR A 252 -0.02 -12.58 -1.59
N ILE A 253 -0.27 -11.43 -0.97
CA ILE A 253 0.07 -11.15 0.42
C ILE A 253 -1.21 -11.18 1.24
N TYR A 254 -1.26 -12.01 2.27
CA TYR A 254 -2.38 -12.06 3.20
C TYR A 254 -2.43 -10.80 4.07
N ASN A 255 -3.63 -10.27 4.28
CA ASN A 255 -3.87 -9.12 5.16
C ASN A 255 -4.08 -9.62 6.60
N VAL A 256 -2.99 -10.04 7.24
CA VAL A 256 -2.96 -10.72 8.55
C VAL A 256 -1.91 -10.12 9.47
N GLN A 257 -2.11 -10.28 10.78
CA GLN A 257 -1.29 -9.71 11.84
C GLN A 257 -1.01 -10.80 12.88
N PRO A 258 0.25 -11.03 13.29
CA PRO A 258 0.54 -11.88 14.46
C PRO A 258 -0.25 -11.41 15.68
N ASP A 259 -0.76 -12.35 16.48
CA ASP A 259 -1.55 -12.12 17.70
C ASP A 259 -2.97 -11.53 17.51
N TYR A 260 -3.44 -11.35 16.26
CA TYR A 260 -4.75 -10.77 15.98
C TYR A 260 -5.48 -11.49 14.84
N VAL A 261 -6.80 -11.61 14.98
CA VAL A 261 -7.73 -11.98 13.90
C VAL A 261 -8.64 -10.80 13.57
N PHE A 262 -9.10 -10.75 12.32
CA PHE A 262 -9.96 -9.67 11.83
C PHE A 262 -11.27 -10.22 11.28
N ASP A 263 -12.37 -9.54 11.59
CA ASP A 263 -13.61 -9.69 10.85
C ASP A 263 -13.52 -8.85 9.57
N TYR A 264 -13.30 -9.49 8.43
CA TYR A 264 -13.14 -8.79 7.15
C TYR A 264 -14.41 -8.08 6.68
N ASN A 265 -15.59 -8.40 7.21
CA ASN A 265 -16.83 -7.70 6.85
C ASN A 265 -16.84 -6.25 7.33
N ASN A 266 -16.20 -5.96 8.47
CA ASN A 266 -16.25 -4.63 9.10
C ASN A 266 -14.88 -4.12 9.56
N GLY A 267 -13.84 -4.94 9.45
CA GLY A 267 -12.45 -4.66 9.82
C GLY A 267 -12.13 -4.75 11.30
N ARG A 268 -13.05 -5.14 12.19
CA ARG A 268 -12.77 -5.21 13.64
C ARG A 268 -11.73 -6.27 13.96
N ALA A 269 -10.77 -5.91 14.81
CA ALA A 269 -9.77 -6.82 15.33
C ALA A 269 -10.24 -7.48 16.63
N LYS A 270 -9.79 -8.72 16.84
CA LYS A 270 -9.83 -9.43 18.12
C LYS A 270 -8.45 -10.01 18.38
N ILE A 271 -7.98 -9.91 19.61
CA ILE A 271 -6.72 -10.54 20.03
C ILE A 271 -6.89 -12.05 19.99
N ASP A 272 -5.94 -12.71 19.34
CA ASP A 272 -5.78 -14.16 19.33
C ASP A 272 -4.27 -14.47 19.35
N ARG A 273 -3.73 -14.71 20.54
CA ARG A 273 -2.30 -14.98 20.76
C ARG A 273 -1.82 -16.30 20.16
N ASN A 274 -2.73 -17.12 19.63
CA ASN A 274 -2.38 -18.33 18.89
C ASN A 274 -2.25 -18.06 17.38
N MET A 275 -2.55 -16.85 16.91
CA MET A 275 -2.33 -16.44 15.53
C MET A 275 -0.84 -16.20 15.28
N VAL A 276 -0.20 -17.18 14.64
CA VAL A 276 1.20 -17.15 14.20
C VAL A 276 1.24 -16.86 12.71
N VAL A 277 2.10 -15.93 12.31
CA VAL A 277 2.29 -15.58 10.90
C VAL A 277 3.79 -15.61 10.59
N ASN A 278 4.19 -16.50 9.68
CA ASN A 278 5.59 -16.63 9.27
C ASN A 278 5.91 -15.67 8.10
N GLN A 279 7.17 -15.21 8.04
CA GLN A 279 7.67 -14.35 6.95
C GLN A 279 8.22 -15.17 5.78
#